data_AF-A0A7L2STW2-F1
#
_entry.id   AF-A0A7L2STW2-F1
#
_cell.length_a   1.000
_cell.length_b   1.000
_cell.length_c   1.000
_cell.angle_alpha   90.00
_cell.angle_beta   90.00
_cell.angle_gamma   90.00
#
_symmetry.space_group_name_H-M   'P 1'
#
loop_
_entity.id
_entity.type
_entity.pdbx_description
1 polymer ?
#
loop_
_entity_poly.entity_id
_entity_poly.type
_entity_poly.pdbx_seq_one_letter_code
_entity_poly.pdbx_strand_id
1 'polypeptide(L)'
;LEILVTVLNENDNSPMFAQPNLTRDVPEDTKVDTAIVAREELSATDADLDTIYYELATTVQGTDGYFAIRGVNSPEIYLQKALDYDKFNSTTLLLYARDRPVTSPDHTHTATATITILIKQSDTRAPWFLPCNYLHNDTSVCISSPYSGRVNISEMSTDPLLLEPGPIHAVDPDYSIGDRIVYSVVGG
;
A
#
# COMPACT_ATOMS: atom_id res chain seq x y z
N LEU A 1 48.06 17.02 42.63
CA LEU A 1 47.93 17.47 41.24
C LEU A 1 46.94 16.53 40.57
N GLU A 2 45.77 17.03 40.20
CA GLU A 2 44.83 16.28 39.36
C GLU A 2 45.10 16.60 37.90
N ILE A 3 45.09 15.57 37.06
CA ILE A 3 45.23 15.69 35.61
C ILE A 3 43.86 15.34 35.02
N LEU A 4 43.26 16.29 34.31
CA LEU A 4 42.04 16.08 33.55
C LEU A 4 42.42 15.79 32.10
N VAL A 5 42.04 14.62 31.60
CA VAL A 5 42.18 14.25 30.19
C VAL A 5 40.78 14.22 29.59
N THR A 6 40.55 15.03 28.56
CA THR A 6 39.30 15.05 27.78
C THR A 6 39.53 14.34 26.46
N VAL A 7 38.74 13.31 26.18
CA VAL A 7 38.69 12.63 24.88
C VAL A 7 37.66 13.33 24.02
N LEU A 8 38.05 13.74 22.81
CA LEU A 8 37.16 14.34 21.83
C LEU A 8 36.58 13.24 20.94
N ASN A 9 35.30 13.36 20.60
CA ASN A 9 34.64 12.47 19.66
C ASN A 9 35.00 12.91 18.23
N GLU A 10 35.51 11.97 17.43
CA GLU A 10 35.74 12.16 16.00
C GLU A 10 34.65 11.37 15.26
N ASN A 11 34.18 11.89 14.13
CA ASN A 11 33.18 11.22 13.31
C ASN A 11 33.84 10.16 12.42
N ASP A 12 34.16 8.99 12.99
CA ASP A 12 34.84 7.89 12.32
C ASP A 12 33.99 6.63 12.15
N ASN A 13 32.76 6.65 12.65
CA ASN A 13 31.76 5.61 12.47
C ASN A 13 30.66 6.06 11.49
N SER A 14 29.97 5.09 10.90
CA SER A 14 28.88 5.34 9.97
C SER A 14 27.54 4.92 10.58
N PRO A 15 26.43 5.58 10.22
CA PRO A 15 25.11 5.15 10.63
C PRO A 15 24.84 3.73 10.16
N MET A 16 24.13 2.94 10.96
CA MET A 16 23.76 1.57 10.62
C MET A 16 22.31 1.27 10.97
N PHE A 17 21.57 0.68 10.03
CA PHE A 17 20.23 0.16 10.29
C PHE A 17 20.30 -1.25 10.88
N ALA A 18 19.50 -1.54 11.91
CA ALA A 18 19.39 -2.89 12.48
C ALA A 18 18.83 -3.89 11.45
N GLN A 19 17.91 -3.44 10.58
CA GLN A 19 17.34 -4.21 9.49
C GLN A 19 17.44 -3.42 8.18
N PRO A 20 18.44 -3.68 7.33
CA PRO A 20 18.64 -2.94 6.09
C PRO A 20 17.64 -3.31 4.98
N ASN A 21 16.89 -4.41 5.14
CA ASN A 21 15.83 -4.82 4.23
C ASN A 21 14.58 -5.16 5.03
N LEU A 22 13.45 -4.55 4.68
CA LEU A 22 12.17 -4.76 5.33
C LEU A 22 11.08 -4.95 4.28
N THR A 23 10.19 -5.91 4.53
CA THR A 23 8.97 -6.08 3.71
C THR A 23 7.75 -5.84 4.58
N ARG A 24 6.79 -5.05 4.09
CA ARG A 24 5.53 -4.79 4.78
C ARG A 24 4.33 -4.95 3.87
N ASP A 25 3.36 -5.73 4.35
CA ASP A 25 2.05 -5.85 3.75
C ASP A 25 1.13 -4.72 4.26
N VAL A 26 0.46 -4.02 3.36
CA VAL A 26 -0.42 -2.88 3.68
C VAL A 26 -1.76 -3.07 2.95
N PRO A 27 -2.89 -3.18 3.67
CA PRO A 27 -4.22 -3.19 3.07
C PRO A 27 -4.50 -1.90 2.28
N GLU A 28 -5.17 -1.98 1.14
CA GLU A 28 -5.50 -0.78 0.34
C GLU A 28 -6.48 0.17 1.05
N ASP A 29 -7.32 -0.36 1.95
CA ASP A 29 -8.26 0.42 2.77
C ASP A 29 -7.58 1.16 3.95
N THR A 30 -6.25 1.05 4.06
CA THR A 30 -5.47 1.73 5.10
C THR A 30 -5.71 3.23 5.01
N LYS A 31 -6.12 3.82 6.14
CA LYS A 31 -6.40 5.25 6.23
C LYS A 31 -5.15 6.08 6.01
N VAL A 32 -5.31 7.20 5.32
CA VAL A 32 -4.28 8.24 5.23
C VAL A 32 -3.87 8.69 6.64
N ASP A 33 -2.61 9.07 6.80
CA ASP A 33 -1.92 9.39 8.05
C ASP A 33 -1.66 8.21 8.99
N THR A 34 -1.92 6.97 8.58
CA THR A 34 -1.55 5.77 9.33
C THR A 34 -0.04 5.53 9.25
N ALA A 35 0.58 5.19 10.38
CA ALA A 35 1.97 4.74 10.42
C ALA A 35 2.10 3.34 9.83
N ILE A 36 2.91 3.20 8.78
CA ILE A 36 3.13 1.94 8.04
C ILE A 36 4.32 1.17 8.61
N VAL A 37 5.39 1.89 8.96
CA VAL A 37 6.56 1.33 9.61
C VAL A 37 6.93 2.19 10.80
N ALA A 38 7.03 1.56 11.96
CA ALA A 38 7.33 2.24 13.21
C ALA A 38 8.77 2.76 13.23
N ARG A 39 9.00 3.81 14.04
CA ARG A 39 10.30 4.44 14.19
C ARG A 39 11.38 3.46 14.64
N GLU A 40 11.05 2.54 15.55
CA GLU A 40 11.99 1.63 16.19
C GLU A 40 12.61 0.66 15.18
N GLU A 41 11.87 0.31 14.13
CA GLU A 41 12.32 -0.60 13.07
C GLU A 41 13.23 0.09 12.04
N LEU A 42 13.10 1.41 11.92
CA LEU A 42 13.81 2.22 10.93
C LEU A 42 14.89 3.12 11.53
N SER A 43 15.04 3.14 12.85
CA SER A 43 16.07 3.94 13.49
C SER A 43 17.44 3.33 13.20
N ALA A 44 18.28 4.10 12.50
CA ALA A 44 19.70 3.82 12.42
C ALA A 44 20.39 4.22 13.73
N THR A 45 21.52 3.59 14.01
CA THR A 45 22.39 3.91 15.14
C THR A 45 23.78 4.28 14.64
N ASP A 46 24.39 5.27 15.25
CA ASP A 46 25.77 5.67 15.01
C ASP A 46 26.58 5.52 16.31
N ALA A 47 27.79 4.97 16.22
CA ALA A 47 28.66 4.75 17.37
C ALA A 47 29.23 6.06 17.93
N ASP A 48 29.28 7.11 17.10
CA ASP A 48 29.73 8.45 17.46
C ASP A 48 28.65 9.24 18.20
N LEU A 49 27.46 8.65 18.36
CA LEU A 49 26.28 9.25 18.99
C LEU A 49 25.81 10.54 18.29
N ASP A 50 26.12 10.64 16.99
CA ASP A 50 25.71 11.74 16.14
C ASP A 50 24.19 11.74 15.88
N THR A 51 23.67 12.92 15.54
CA THR A 51 22.26 13.08 15.19
C THR A 51 22.02 12.60 13.77
N ILE A 52 21.19 11.58 13.62
CA ILE A 52 20.92 10.98 12.30
C ILE A 52 19.77 11.72 11.59
N TYR A 53 20.03 12.09 10.33
CA TYR A 53 19.09 12.69 9.41
C TYR A 53 18.63 11.66 8.38
N TYR A 54 17.32 11.59 8.16
CA TYR A 54 16.67 10.63 7.29
C TYR A 54 16.07 11.30 6.05
N GLU A 55 16.17 10.60 4.93
CA GLU A 55 15.56 11.00 3.65
C GLU A 55 14.94 9.76 3.00
N LEU A 56 13.71 9.89 2.49
CA LEU A 56 12.97 8.80 1.86
C LEU A 56 12.87 9.06 0.36
N ALA A 57 13.24 8.07 -0.44
CA ALA A 57 13.07 8.08 -1.89
C ALA A 57 12.22 6.88 -2.35
N THR A 58 11.41 7.11 -3.36
CA THR A 58 10.63 6.09 -4.07
C THR A 58 11.40 5.66 -5.32
N THR A 59 11.45 4.37 -5.60
CA THR A 59 12.16 3.83 -6.78
C THR A 59 11.22 3.42 -7.92
N VAL A 60 9.95 3.16 -7.61
CA VAL A 60 8.96 2.69 -8.57
C VAL A 60 8.17 3.89 -9.11
N GLN A 61 8.22 4.08 -10.43
CA GLN A 61 7.51 5.17 -11.10
C GLN A 61 6.00 5.11 -10.81
N GLY A 62 5.40 6.27 -10.55
CA GLY A 62 3.96 6.37 -10.28
C GLY A 62 3.56 6.08 -8.83
N THR A 63 4.52 5.75 -7.97
CA THR A 63 4.30 5.53 -6.52
C THR A 63 4.82 6.68 -5.65
N ASP A 64 5.20 7.79 -6.29
CA ASP A 64 5.75 8.97 -5.64
C ASP A 64 4.70 9.71 -4.78
N GLY A 65 5.10 10.08 -3.57
CA GLY A 65 4.26 10.83 -2.62
C GLY A 65 3.08 10.06 -2.04
N TYR A 66 3.07 8.72 -2.13
CA TYR A 66 2.17 7.88 -1.33
C TYR A 66 2.69 7.68 0.09
N PHE A 67 4.01 7.66 0.27
CA PHE A 67 4.67 7.43 1.56
C PHE A 67 5.62 8.59 1.86
N ALA A 68 5.72 8.95 3.13
CA ALA A 68 6.68 9.93 3.62
C ALA A 68 7.14 9.59 5.04
N ILE A 69 8.27 10.16 5.44
CA ILE A 69 8.75 10.11 6.82
C ILE A 69 8.14 11.24 7.64
N ARG A 70 7.83 10.97 8.92
CA ARG A 70 7.25 11.98 9.84
C ARG A 70 8.12 13.21 10.02
N GLY A 71 9.44 13.04 9.92
CA GLY A 71 10.36 14.17 9.92
C GLY A 71 11.80 13.73 9.69
N VAL A 72 12.68 14.71 9.50
CA VAL A 72 14.10 14.50 9.22
C VAL A 72 14.84 13.70 10.28
N ASN A 73 14.35 13.67 11.53
CA ASN A 73 14.96 12.90 12.63
C ASN A 73 14.00 11.82 13.17
N SER A 74 12.89 11.58 12.46
CA SER A 74 11.86 10.62 12.82
C SER A 74 11.55 9.74 11.61
N PRO A 75 12.25 8.59 11.47
CA PRO A 75 12.16 7.76 10.28
C PRO A 75 10.85 6.99 10.16
N GLU A 76 9.87 7.17 11.07
CA GLU A 76 8.54 6.58 10.93
C GLU A 76 7.94 6.92 9.57
N ILE A 77 7.62 5.88 8.78
CA ILE A 77 7.00 6.02 7.48
C ILE A 77 5.48 5.97 7.67
N TYR A 78 4.77 6.96 7.12
CA TYR A 78 3.32 7.04 7.13
C TYR A 78 2.75 7.19 5.73
N LEU A 79 1.47 6.84 5.60
CA LEU A 79 0.72 6.93 4.35
C LEU A 79 0.20 8.35 4.12
N GLN A 80 0.51 8.95 2.97
CA GLN A 80 0.07 10.30 2.58
C GLN A 80 -1.13 10.31 1.63
N LYS A 81 -1.36 9.23 0.89
CA LYS A 81 -2.44 9.13 -0.11
C LYS A 81 -3.13 7.78 0.01
N ALA A 82 -4.43 7.74 -0.28
CA ALA A 82 -5.19 6.49 -0.31
C ALA A 82 -4.56 5.53 -1.32
N LEU A 83 -4.42 4.27 -0.92
CA LEU A 83 -3.89 3.22 -1.77
C LEU A 83 -4.98 2.74 -2.74
N ASP A 84 -4.53 2.15 -3.85
CA ASP A 84 -5.38 1.59 -4.88
C ASP A 84 -4.64 0.40 -5.47
N TYR A 85 -5.07 -0.80 -5.10
CA TYR A 85 -4.40 -2.04 -5.49
C TYR A 85 -4.39 -2.23 -7.00
N ASP A 86 -5.44 -1.78 -7.70
CA ASP A 86 -5.55 -1.92 -9.16
C ASP A 86 -4.57 -0.99 -9.91
N LYS A 87 -4.14 0.12 -9.28
CA LYS A 87 -3.10 1.00 -9.84
C LYS A 87 -1.70 0.42 -9.68
N PHE A 88 -1.38 -0.07 -8.48
CA PHE A 88 -0.10 -0.70 -8.19
C PHE A 88 -0.24 -1.62 -6.98
N ASN A 89 0.39 -2.79 -7.05
CA ASN A 89 0.33 -3.81 -5.99
C ASN A 89 1.59 -3.84 -5.12
N SER A 90 2.64 -3.10 -5.49
CA SER A 90 3.89 -3.05 -4.76
C SER A 90 4.68 -1.79 -5.07
N THR A 91 5.49 -1.35 -4.10
CA THR A 91 6.50 -0.31 -4.29
C THR A 91 7.74 -0.59 -3.46
N THR A 92 8.86 0.01 -3.82
CA THR A 92 10.10 -0.05 -3.05
C THR A 92 10.55 1.35 -2.68
N LEU A 93 10.76 1.55 -1.38
CA LEU A 93 11.24 2.78 -0.77
C LEU A 93 12.72 2.59 -0.36
N LEU A 94 13.54 3.61 -0.58
CA LEU A 94 14.90 3.70 -0.09
C LEU A 94 14.94 4.74 1.03
N LEU A 95 15.30 4.31 2.23
CA LEU A 95 15.49 5.17 3.38
C LEU A 95 17.00 5.40 3.56
N TYR A 96 17.42 6.65 3.36
CA TYR A 96 18.78 7.09 3.60
C TYR A 96 18.91 7.60 5.02
N ALA A 97 19.99 7.23 5.71
CA ALA A 97 20.42 7.80 6.99
C ALA A 97 21.76 8.50 6.80
N ARG A 98 21.94 9.67 7.42
CA ARG A 98 23.16 10.47 7.39
C ARG A 98 23.50 10.96 8.80
N ASP A 99 24.77 10.93 9.16
CA ASP A 99 25.29 11.42 10.45
C ASP A 99 25.27 12.96 10.57
N ARG A 100 25.22 13.66 9.43
CA ARG A 100 25.26 15.14 9.36
C ARG A 100 24.18 15.72 8.46
N PRO A 101 23.83 17.00 8.66
CA PRO A 101 22.93 17.71 7.76
C PRO A 101 23.50 17.78 6.35
N VAL A 102 22.63 17.82 5.34
CA VAL A 102 23.00 17.93 3.91
C VAL A 102 23.90 19.15 3.62
N THR A 103 23.80 20.21 4.44
CA THR A 103 24.58 21.44 4.29
C THR A 103 25.96 21.40 4.96
N SER A 104 26.33 20.29 5.59
CA SER A 104 27.64 20.16 6.26
C SER A 104 28.77 20.17 5.23
N PRO A 105 29.83 20.98 5.43
CA PRO A 105 31.02 20.97 4.57
C PRO A 105 31.95 19.78 4.85
N ASP A 106 31.76 19.10 5.97
CA ASP A 106 32.61 18.01 6.43
C ASP A 106 32.20 16.64 5.86
N HIS A 107 33.09 15.65 6.00
CA HIS A 107 32.80 14.27 5.61
C HIS A 107 31.55 13.75 6.33
N THR A 108 30.63 13.19 5.55
CA THR A 108 29.33 12.70 5.99
C THR A 108 29.25 11.23 5.66
N HIS A 109 29.01 10.39 6.66
CA HIS A 109 28.75 8.97 6.47
C HIS A 109 27.26 8.73 6.25
N THR A 110 26.96 7.70 5.46
CA THR A 110 25.59 7.39 5.06
C THR A 110 25.31 5.91 5.09
N ALA A 111 24.08 5.54 5.44
CA ALA A 111 23.53 4.20 5.24
C ALA A 111 22.23 4.23 4.46
N THR A 112 21.86 3.09 3.90
CA THR A 112 20.61 2.93 3.15
C THR A 112 19.90 1.67 3.58
N ALA A 113 18.59 1.77 3.81
CA ALA A 113 17.69 0.63 4.00
C ALA A 113 16.70 0.58 2.84
N THR A 114 16.34 -0.64 2.44
CA THR A 114 15.34 -0.92 1.40
C THR A 114 14.07 -1.43 2.04
N ILE A 115 12.95 -0.76 1.79
CA ILE A 115 11.64 -1.13 2.31
C ILE A 115 10.72 -1.48 1.13
N THR A 116 10.33 -2.75 1.04
CA THR A 116 9.36 -3.22 0.06
C THR A 116 7.97 -3.18 0.68
N ILE A 117 7.08 -2.39 0.08
CA ILE A 117 5.66 -2.34 0.46
C ILE A 117 4.87 -3.18 -0.52
N LEU A 118 4.10 -4.13 0.00
CA LEU A 118 3.20 -4.99 -0.74
C LEU A 118 1.76 -4.62 -0.38
N ILE A 119 0.97 -4.24 -1.37
CA ILE A 119 -0.41 -3.82 -1.14
C ILE A 119 -1.31 -5.06 -1.20
N LYS A 120 -2.30 -5.14 -0.30
CA LYS A 120 -3.31 -6.20 -0.29
C LYS A 120 -4.67 -5.60 -0.63
N GLN A 121 -5.46 -6.28 -1.47
CA GLN A 121 -6.85 -5.83 -1.66
C GLN A 121 -7.63 -5.96 -0.36
N SER A 122 -8.59 -5.06 -0.21
CA SER A 122 -9.56 -5.04 0.87
C SER A 122 -10.97 -5.04 0.27
N ASP A 123 -11.96 -5.56 1.01
CA ASP A 123 -13.35 -5.63 0.54
C ASP A 123 -13.94 -4.22 0.52
N THR A 124 -13.77 -3.55 -0.61
CA THR A 124 -14.14 -2.15 -0.84
C THR A 124 -15.15 -2.02 -1.96
N ARG A 125 -15.36 -3.07 -2.76
CA ARG A 125 -16.23 -3.09 -3.93
C ARG A 125 -17.21 -4.24 -3.85
N ALA A 126 -18.47 -3.93 -4.08
CA ALA A 126 -19.51 -4.93 -4.13
C ALA A 126 -19.45 -5.77 -5.43
N PRO A 127 -19.88 -7.03 -5.40
CA PRO A 127 -20.03 -7.84 -6.60
C PRO A 127 -20.97 -7.20 -7.63
N TRP A 128 -20.67 -7.37 -8.90
CA TRP A 128 -21.50 -6.92 -10.01
C TRP A 128 -21.89 -8.05 -10.96
N PHE A 129 -23.04 -7.90 -11.62
CA PHE A 129 -23.55 -8.86 -12.58
C PHE A 129 -22.89 -8.71 -13.96
N LEU A 130 -22.76 -9.80 -14.70
CA LEU A 130 -22.21 -9.85 -16.06
C LEU A 130 -23.30 -10.30 -17.07
N PRO A 131 -23.29 -9.76 -18.30
CA PRO A 131 -22.40 -8.71 -18.81
C PRO A 131 -22.76 -7.32 -18.27
N CYS A 132 -21.73 -6.49 -18.08
CA CYS A 132 -21.88 -5.10 -17.65
C CYS A 132 -21.02 -4.16 -18.50
N ASN A 133 -21.31 -2.87 -18.44
CA ASN A 133 -20.53 -1.83 -19.09
C ASN A 133 -19.95 -0.88 -18.02
N TYR A 134 -18.67 -0.56 -18.15
CA TYR A 134 -18.01 0.43 -17.31
C TYR A 134 -18.45 1.84 -17.68
N LEU A 135 -18.59 2.71 -16.69
CA LEU A 135 -18.94 4.12 -16.90
C LEU A 135 -17.70 4.95 -17.20
N HIS A 136 -17.72 5.75 -18.27
CA HIS A 136 -16.77 6.86 -18.49
C HIS A 136 -15.27 6.55 -18.24
N ASN A 137 -14.78 5.37 -18.66
CA ASN A 137 -13.40 4.88 -18.45
C ASN A 137 -13.01 4.63 -16.99
N ASP A 138 -13.96 4.65 -16.06
CA ASP A 138 -13.76 4.26 -14.68
C ASP A 138 -14.00 2.75 -14.54
N THR A 139 -12.94 2.01 -14.20
CA THR A 139 -13.00 0.56 -13.98
C THR A 139 -13.51 0.21 -12.58
N SER A 140 -13.79 1.19 -11.72
CA SER A 140 -14.26 0.96 -10.35
C SER A 140 -15.75 0.61 -10.27
N VAL A 141 -16.55 0.88 -11.30
CA VAL A 141 -18.00 0.61 -11.32
C VAL A 141 -18.45 0.06 -12.68
N CYS A 142 -19.13 -1.09 -12.64
CA CYS A 142 -19.71 -1.73 -13.82
C CYS A 142 -21.24 -1.89 -13.67
N ILE A 143 -22.00 -1.44 -14.67
CA ILE A 143 -23.46 -1.49 -14.64
C ILE A 143 -23.98 -2.55 -15.63
N SER A 144 -24.73 -3.53 -15.11
CA SER A 144 -25.37 -4.57 -15.90
C SER A 144 -26.72 -4.15 -16.45
N SER A 145 -27.03 -4.57 -17.66
CA SER A 145 -28.40 -4.51 -18.19
C SER A 145 -29.33 -5.47 -17.45
N PRO A 146 -30.65 -5.20 -17.39
CA PRO A 146 -31.59 -6.10 -16.74
C PRO A 146 -31.69 -7.45 -17.46
N TYR A 147 -31.76 -8.52 -16.68
CA TYR A 147 -32.06 -9.87 -17.16
C TYR A 147 -33.55 -9.97 -17.55
N SER A 148 -33.83 -10.48 -18.74
CA SER A 148 -35.19 -10.64 -19.27
C SER A 148 -35.48 -12.11 -19.56
N GLY A 149 -36.65 -12.61 -19.13
CA GLY A 149 -37.12 -13.96 -19.45
C GLY A 149 -38.53 -13.89 -20.03
N ARG A 150 -38.90 -14.87 -20.86
CA ARG A 150 -40.28 -15.01 -21.38
C ARG A 150 -40.86 -16.33 -20.92
N VAL A 151 -42.10 -16.31 -20.44
CA VAL A 151 -42.83 -17.49 -19.99
C VAL A 151 -44.14 -17.59 -20.77
N ASN A 152 -44.36 -18.72 -21.43
CA ASN A 152 -45.63 -19.03 -22.09
C ASN A 152 -46.60 -19.64 -21.09
N ILE A 153 -47.65 -18.91 -20.72
CA ILE A 153 -48.60 -19.31 -19.66
C ILE A 153 -49.43 -20.55 -20.07
N SER A 154 -49.54 -20.84 -21.38
CA SER A 154 -50.26 -21.98 -21.92
C SER A 154 -49.47 -23.29 -21.92
N GLU A 155 -48.16 -23.25 -21.65
CA GLU A 155 -47.28 -24.42 -21.63
C GLU A 155 -46.71 -24.65 -20.24
N MET A 156 -46.88 -25.86 -19.71
CA MET A 156 -46.21 -26.28 -18.49
C MET A 156 -44.80 -26.75 -18.85
N SER A 157 -43.84 -25.83 -18.82
CA SER A 157 -42.42 -26.17 -19.01
C SER A 157 -41.82 -26.72 -17.71
N THR A 158 -41.08 -27.82 -17.82
CA THR A 158 -40.22 -28.35 -16.74
C THR A 158 -38.79 -27.85 -16.83
N ASP A 159 -38.44 -27.16 -17.92
CA ASP A 159 -37.09 -26.65 -18.15
C ASP A 159 -36.85 -25.35 -17.34
N PRO A 160 -35.60 -25.10 -16.89
CA PRO A 160 -35.24 -23.84 -16.22
C PRO A 160 -35.58 -22.62 -17.09
N LEU A 161 -36.02 -21.53 -16.46
CA LEU A 161 -36.27 -20.27 -17.16
C LEU A 161 -34.99 -19.77 -17.84
N LEU A 162 -35.04 -19.63 -19.15
CA LEU A 162 -33.98 -19.00 -19.93
C LEU A 162 -34.07 -17.48 -19.78
N LEU A 163 -32.95 -16.87 -19.42
CA LEU A 163 -32.79 -15.43 -19.27
C LEU A 163 -31.85 -14.89 -20.34
N GLU A 164 -32.12 -13.66 -20.78
CA GLU A 164 -31.32 -12.89 -21.71
C GLU A 164 -30.88 -11.56 -21.05
N PRO A 165 -29.57 -11.28 -20.94
CA PRO A 165 -28.47 -12.23 -21.16
C PRO A 165 -28.50 -13.39 -20.14
N GLY A 166 -27.90 -14.52 -20.45
CA GLY A 166 -27.85 -15.65 -19.53
C GLY A 166 -26.53 -16.42 -19.66
N PRO A 167 -26.10 -17.16 -18.62
CA PRO A 167 -26.73 -17.33 -17.30
C PRO A 167 -26.55 -16.12 -16.35
N ILE A 168 -27.33 -16.05 -15.26
CA ILE A 168 -27.06 -15.07 -14.17
C ILE A 168 -25.70 -15.38 -13.58
N HIS A 169 -24.82 -14.39 -13.62
CA HIS A 169 -23.47 -14.53 -13.12
C HIS A 169 -22.99 -13.17 -12.60
N ALA A 170 -22.39 -13.16 -11.42
CA ALA A 170 -21.74 -12.01 -10.84
C ALA A 170 -20.29 -12.35 -10.46
N VAL A 171 -19.45 -11.33 -10.45
CA VAL A 171 -18.05 -11.40 -10.05
C VAL A 171 -17.76 -10.32 -9.03
N ASP A 172 -16.84 -10.64 -8.11
CA ASP A 172 -16.35 -9.71 -7.11
C ASP A 172 -15.06 -9.06 -7.63
N PRO A 173 -14.99 -7.72 -7.69
CA PRO A 173 -13.77 -7.02 -8.10
C PRO A 173 -12.59 -7.24 -7.13
N ASP A 174 -12.85 -7.56 -5.86
CA ASP A 174 -11.84 -7.78 -4.83
C ASP A 174 -11.39 -9.24 -4.81
N TYR A 175 -10.93 -9.68 -5.99
CA TYR A 175 -10.70 -11.07 -6.34
C TYR A 175 -9.65 -11.81 -5.50
N SER A 176 -8.75 -11.10 -4.82
CA SER A 176 -7.74 -11.72 -3.96
C SER A 176 -8.27 -12.15 -2.58
N ILE A 177 -9.48 -11.71 -2.20
CA ILE A 177 -10.13 -12.07 -0.94
C ILE A 177 -10.84 -13.42 -1.06
N GLY A 178 -11.43 -13.70 -2.23
CA GLY A 178 -12.09 -14.98 -2.52
C GLY A 178 -13.43 -15.16 -1.81
N ASP A 179 -14.13 -14.08 -1.50
CA ASP A 179 -15.42 -14.13 -0.83
C ASP A 179 -16.52 -14.77 -1.69
N ARG A 180 -17.47 -15.44 -1.01
CA ARG A 180 -18.53 -16.20 -1.68
C ARG A 180 -19.69 -15.31 -2.08
N ILE A 181 -19.93 -15.21 -3.38
CA ILE A 181 -21.13 -14.56 -3.94
C ILE A 181 -22.36 -15.46 -3.75
N VAL A 182 -23.43 -14.88 -3.19
CA VAL A 182 -24.72 -15.56 -2.95
C VAL A 182 -25.83 -14.85 -3.72
N TYR A 183 -26.65 -15.61 -4.43
CA TYR A 183 -27.77 -15.10 -5.22
C TYR A 183 -29.10 -15.33 -4.49
N SER A 184 -29.98 -14.33 -4.48
CA SER A 184 -31.34 -14.45 -3.94
C SER A 184 -32.30 -13.56 -4.71
N VAL A 185 -33.58 -13.95 -4.76
CA VAL A 185 -34.66 -13.12 -5.31
C VAL A 185 -35.27 -12.34 -4.15
N VAL A 186 -35.08 -11.02 -4.16
CA VAL A 186 -35.44 -10.14 -3.02
C VAL A 186 -36.85 -9.53 -3.12
N GLY A 187 -37.57 -9.76 -4.22
CA GLY A 187 -38.95 -9.30 -4.40
C GLY A 187 -39.46 -9.56 -5.81
N GLY A 188 -40.79 -9.65 -5.96
CA GLY A 188 -41.53 -9.91 -7.20
C GLY A 188 -43.02 -9.68 -7.02
#